data_AF-A0A8S4QR03-F1
#
_entry.id   AF-A0A8S4QR03-F1
#
_cell.length_a   1.000
_cell.length_b   1.000
_cell.length_c   1.000
_cell.angle_alpha   90.00
_cell.angle_beta   90.00
_cell.angle_gamma   90.00
#
_symmetry.space_group_name_H-M   'P 1'
#
loop_
_entity.id
_entity.type
_entity.pdbx_description
1 polymer ?
#
loop_
_entity_poly.entity_id
_entity_poly.type
_entity_poly.pdbx_seq_one_letter_code
_entity_poly.pdbx_strand_id
1 'polypeptide(L)'
;MGIADCYPEEKLPQCWSDDVRMNALFAPFRLKSANPESWEMKMKFWSDMVRQWCRFKMDPIVSAGDVKCVFQRRGRTAACLDIVIEEMF
;
A
#
# COMPACT_ATOMS: atom_id res chain seq x y z
N MET A 1 -23.59 -1.47 2.43
CA MET A 1 -22.49 -2.15 3.14
C MET A 1 -21.67 -2.85 2.09
N GLY A 2 -20.65 -2.18 1.56
CA GLY A 2 -19.79 -2.74 0.53
C GLY A 2 -18.96 -3.85 1.14
N ILE A 3 -19.02 -5.04 0.52
CA ILE A 3 -17.97 -6.03 0.66
C ILE A 3 -16.63 -5.31 0.51
N ALA A 4 -15.78 -5.36 1.53
CA ALA A 4 -14.40 -4.98 1.34
C ALA A 4 -13.85 -5.99 0.34
N ASP A 5 -13.81 -5.62 -0.95
CA ASP A 5 -13.33 -6.47 -2.01
C ASP A 5 -11.88 -6.85 -1.69
N CYS A 6 -11.70 -8.04 -1.12
CA CYS A 6 -10.39 -8.58 -0.80
C CYS A 6 -9.56 -8.60 -2.08
N TYR A 7 -8.42 -7.92 -2.07
CA TYR A 7 -7.49 -7.98 -3.17
C TYR A 7 -6.87 -9.39 -3.20
N PRO A 8 -6.99 -10.12 -4.31
CA PRO A 8 -6.65 -11.54 -4.34
C PRO A 8 -5.15 -11.75 -4.15
N GLU A 9 -4.78 -12.76 -3.34
CA GLU A 9 -3.39 -12.99 -2.96
C GLU A 9 -2.46 -13.28 -4.16
N GLU A 10 -3.01 -13.85 -5.23
CA GLU A 10 -2.29 -14.10 -6.49
C GLU A 10 -1.84 -12.82 -7.21
N LYS A 11 -2.49 -11.67 -6.94
CA LYS A 11 -2.11 -10.37 -7.48
C LYS A 11 -1.11 -9.64 -6.58
N LEU A 12 -0.91 -10.12 -5.34
CA LEU A 12 0.08 -9.54 -4.45
C LEU A 12 1.49 -9.80 -5.00
N PRO A 13 2.41 -8.84 -4.83
CA PRO A 13 3.78 -9.00 -5.32
C PRO A 13 4.46 -10.15 -4.59
N GLN A 14 5.40 -10.84 -5.25
CA GLN A 14 6.16 -11.94 -4.62
C GLN A 14 6.85 -11.53 -3.31
N CYS A 15 7.23 -10.25 -3.17
CA CYS A 15 7.81 -9.75 -1.93
C CYS A 15 6.81 -9.65 -0.77
N TRP A 16 5.52 -9.90 -0.99
CA TRP A 16 4.50 -9.90 0.06
C TRP A 16 4.69 -11.02 1.08
N SER A 17 5.29 -12.15 0.69
CA SER A 17 5.64 -13.23 1.60
C SER A 17 6.94 -12.96 2.38
N ASP A 18 7.79 -12.04 1.92
CA ASP A 18 9.04 -11.65 2.57
C ASP A 18 8.77 -10.76 3.78
N ASP A 19 8.87 -11.34 4.98
CA ASP A 19 8.66 -10.64 6.24
C ASP A 19 9.62 -9.46 6.45
N VAL A 20 10.87 -9.55 5.98
CA VAL A 20 11.87 -8.48 6.17
C VAL A 20 11.50 -7.29 5.30
N ARG A 21 11.24 -7.55 4.01
CA ARG A 21 10.88 -6.50 3.05
C ARG A 21 9.54 -5.86 3.41
N MET A 22 8.55 -6.66 3.79
CA MET A 22 7.24 -6.14 4.16
C MET A 22 7.27 -5.33 5.46
N ASN A 23 8.08 -5.69 6.45
CA ASN A 23 8.25 -4.85 7.63
C ASN A 23 8.81 -3.46 7.29
N ALA A 24 9.76 -3.36 6.35
CA ALA A 24 10.29 -2.08 5.89
C ALA A 24 9.23 -1.26 5.11
N LEU A 25 8.43 -1.93 4.27
CA LEU A 25 7.33 -1.29 3.53
C LEU A 25 6.19 -0.85 4.45
N PHE A 26 5.98 -1.52 5.58
CA PHE A 26 4.93 -1.18 6.55
C PHE A 26 5.33 -0.10 7.56
N ALA A 27 6.64 0.15 7.72
CA ALA A 27 7.14 1.23 8.56
C ALA A 27 6.58 2.61 8.15
N PRO A 28 6.66 3.66 8.98
CA PRO A 28 6.40 5.02 8.52
C PRO A 28 7.40 5.45 7.43
N PHE A 29 7.06 6.50 6.67
CA PHE A 29 8.06 7.15 5.83
C PHE A 29 9.13 7.82 6.70
N ARG A 30 10.38 7.70 6.30
CA ARG A 30 11.47 8.54 6.84
C ARG A 30 11.46 9.87 6.10
N LEU A 31 12.12 10.88 6.68
CA LEU A 31 12.33 12.17 6.03
C LEU A 31 12.90 11.95 4.62
N LYS A 32 12.24 12.53 3.61
CA LYS A 32 12.67 12.43 2.20
C LYS A 32 14.10 12.94 2.01
N SER A 33 14.53 13.93 2.79
CA SER A 33 15.90 14.45 2.77
C SER A 33 16.95 13.46 3.29
N ALA A 34 16.57 12.50 4.15
CA ALA A 34 17.50 11.52 4.70
C ALA A 34 17.78 10.36 3.73
N ASN A 35 16.78 9.98 2.92
CA ASN A 35 16.94 8.98 1.86
C ASN A 35 15.81 9.14 0.83
N PRO A 36 16.01 9.97 -0.22
CA PRO A 36 14.98 10.22 -1.22
C PRO A 36 14.69 8.98 -2.07
N GLU A 37 15.71 8.19 -2.38
CA GLU A 37 15.58 6.98 -3.21
C GLU A 37 14.70 5.92 -2.53
N SER A 38 14.93 5.65 -1.25
CA SER A 38 14.10 4.73 -0.47
C SER A 38 12.67 5.23 -0.30
N TRP A 39 12.50 6.54 -0.15
CA TRP A 39 11.18 7.16 -0.09
C TRP A 39 10.42 6.95 -1.41
N GLU A 40 11.04 7.27 -2.55
CA GLU A 40 10.43 7.11 -3.87
C GLU A 40 10.13 5.65 -4.21
N MET A 41 11.03 4.72 -3.89
CA MET A 41 10.77 3.29 -4.08
C MET A 41 9.54 2.82 -3.32
N LYS A 42 9.38 3.27 -2.08
CA LYS A 42 8.24 2.91 -1.23
C LYS A 42 6.94 3.56 -1.70
N MET A 43 7.01 4.83 -2.11
CA MET A 43 5.87 5.54 -2.69
C MET A 43 5.41 4.87 -3.99
N LYS A 44 6.35 4.54 -4.88
CA LYS A 44 6.07 3.83 -6.14
C LYS A 44 5.43 2.47 -5.87
N PHE A 45 5.99 1.69 -4.94
CA PHE A 45 5.43 0.39 -4.58
C PHE A 45 3.97 0.49 -4.15
N TRP A 46 3.66 1.36 -3.18
CA TRP A 46 2.30 1.45 -2.64
C TRP A 46 1.32 2.11 -3.63
N SER A 47 1.73 3.14 -4.36
CA SER A 47 0.88 3.75 -5.38
C SER A 47 0.55 2.77 -6.52
N ASP A 48 1.51 1.94 -6.93
CA ASP A 48 1.26 0.89 -7.93
C ASP A 48 0.30 -0.18 -7.38
N MET A 49 0.43 -0.58 -6.10
CA MET A 49 -0.53 -1.47 -5.44
C MET A 49 -1.96 -0.89 -5.44
N VAL A 50 -2.11 0.37 -5.03
CA VAL A 50 -3.41 1.06 -5.00
C VAL A 50 -4.01 1.13 -6.41
N ARG A 51 -3.21 1.53 -7.41
CA ARG A 51 -3.67 1.58 -8.82
C ARG A 51 -4.11 0.22 -9.34
N GLN A 52 -3.39 -0.85 -9.01
CA GLN A 52 -3.78 -2.19 -9.40
C GLN A 52 -5.10 -2.62 -8.74
N TRP A 53 -5.30 -2.26 -7.48
CA TRP A 53 -6.56 -2.51 -6.80
C TRP A 53 -7.71 -1.69 -7.40
N CYS A 54 -7.53 -0.40 -7.69
CA CYS A 54 -8.52 0.42 -8.41
C CYS A 54 -8.94 -0.21 -9.74
N ARG A 55 -7.96 -0.72 -10.50
CA ARG A 55 -8.22 -1.42 -11.78
C ARG A 55 -8.99 -2.73 -11.56
N PHE A 56 -8.67 -3.46 -10.51
CA PHE A 56 -9.33 -4.72 -10.17
C PHE A 56 -10.80 -4.51 -9.80
N LYS A 57 -11.10 -3.55 -8.93
CA LYS A 57 -12.50 -3.22 -8.55
C LYS A 57 -13.24 -2.36 -9.58
N MET A 58 -12.57 -1.97 -10.66
CA MET A 58 -13.09 -1.07 -11.72
C MET A 58 -13.61 0.28 -11.18
N ASP A 59 -13.06 0.75 -10.06
CA ASP A 59 -13.48 1.98 -9.40
C ASP A 59 -12.24 2.76 -8.91
N PRO A 60 -12.03 3.99 -9.39
CA PRO A 60 -10.88 4.81 -9.00
C PRO A 60 -11.02 5.46 -7.62
N ILE A 61 -12.20 5.44 -7.00
CA ILE A 61 -12.44 6.08 -5.70
C ILE A 61 -11.82 5.22 -4.61
N VAL A 62 -10.84 5.76 -3.90
CA VAL A 62 -10.16 5.06 -2.79
C VAL A 62 -9.91 6.02 -1.64
N SER A 63 -10.04 5.51 -0.42
CA SER A 63 -9.61 6.22 0.79
C SER A 63 -8.43 5.49 1.45
N ALA A 64 -7.68 6.20 2.29
CA ALA A 64 -6.65 5.58 3.12
C ALA A 64 -7.21 4.46 4.02
N GLY A 65 -8.47 4.60 4.48
CA GLY A 65 -9.18 3.55 5.22
C GLY A 65 -9.38 2.28 4.40
N ASP A 66 -9.85 2.41 3.15
CA ASP A 66 -10.08 1.25 2.28
C ASP A 66 -8.76 0.53 1.97
N VAL A 67 -7.73 1.30 1.62
CA VAL A 67 -6.40 0.78 1.28
C VAL A 67 -5.78 0.08 2.48
N LYS A 68 -5.95 0.63 3.70
CA LYS A 68 -5.55 -0.04 4.94
C LYS A 68 -6.30 -1.33 5.17
N CYS A 69 -7.61 -1.38 4.93
CA CYS A 69 -8.42 -2.60 5.08
C CYS A 69 -8.05 -3.68 4.06
N VAL A 70 -7.80 -3.29 2.81
CA VAL A 70 -7.50 -4.22 1.72
C VAL A 70 -6.09 -4.78 1.81
N PHE A 71 -5.11 -3.95 2.15
CA PHE A 71 -3.69 -4.35 2.23
C PHE A 71 -3.25 -4.70 3.65
N GLN A 72 -4.12 -5.37 4.41
CA GLN A 72 -3.75 -5.90 5.73
C GLN A 72 -2.90 -7.16 5.60
N ARG A 73 -1.89 -7.26 6.46
CA ARG A 73 -1.03 -8.43 6.54
C ARG A 73 -0.90 -8.88 7.98
N ARG A 74 -1.37 -10.09 8.29
CA ARG A 74 -1.38 -10.66 9.66
C ARG A 74 -2.02 -9.70 10.69
N GLY A 75 -3.11 -9.03 10.31
CA GLY A 75 -3.80 -8.05 11.16
C GLY A 75 -3.07 -6.70 11.34
N ARG A 76 -1.98 -6.47 10.61
CA ARG A 76 -1.25 -5.19 10.62
C ARG A 76 -1.57 -4.41 9.36
N THR A 77 -1.58 -3.08 9.50
CA THR A 77 -1.70 -2.11 8.40
C THR A 77 -0.40 -1.34 8.26
N ALA A 78 -0.03 -0.97 7.03
CA ALA A 78 1.14 -0.14 6.81
C ALA A 78 0.89 1.30 7.29
N ALA A 79 1.77 1.80 8.16
CA ALA A 79 1.65 3.14 8.76
C ALA A 79 1.88 4.26 7.74
N CYS A 80 2.52 3.96 6.62
CA CYS A 80 2.80 4.92 5.56
C CYS A 80 1.64 5.15 4.59
N LEU A 81 0.56 4.35 4.65
CA LEU A 81 -0.51 4.41 3.65
C LEU A 81 -1.25 5.75 3.61
N ASP A 82 -1.38 6.44 4.75
CA ASP A 82 -2.01 7.77 4.77
C ASP A 82 -1.23 8.74 3.87
N ILE A 83 0.09 8.80 4.04
CA ILE A 83 1.00 9.64 3.25
C ILE A 83 0.97 9.22 1.77
N VAL A 84 0.89 7.92 1.48
CA VAL A 84 0.80 7.45 0.08
C VAL A 84 -0.44 8.01 -0.59
N ILE A 85 -1.59 7.95 0.08
CA ILE A 85 -2.85 8.42 -0.48
C ILE A 85 -2.85 9.94 -0.58
N GLU A 86 -2.38 10.65 0.44
CA GLU A 86 -2.23 12.10 0.41
C GLU A 86 -1.38 12.58 -0.77
N GLU A 87 -0.26 11.91 -1.07
CA GLU A 87 0.63 12.29 -2.19
C GLU A 87 0.13 11.82 -3.56
N MET A 88 -0.91 10.99 -3.62
CA MET A 88 -1.54 10.58 -4.87
C MET A 88 -2.57 11.59 -5.40
N PHE A 89 -2.99 12.55 -4.56
CA PHE A 89 -3.97 13.59 -4.86
C PHE A 89 -3.33 14.98 -4.84
#